data_AF-A0A9X0YAK2-F1
#
_entry.id   AF-A0A9X0YAK2-F1
#
_cell.length_a   1.000
_cell.length_b   1.000
_cell.length_c   1.000
_cell.angle_alpha   90.00
_cell.angle_beta   90.00
_cell.angle_gamma   90.00
#
_symmetry.space_group_name_H-M   'P 1'
#
loop_
_entity.id
_entity.type
_entity.pdbx_description
1 polymer ?
#
loop_
_entity_poly.entity_id
_entity_poly.type
_entity_poly.pdbx_seq_one_letter_code
_entity_poly.pdbx_strand_id
1 'polypeptide(L)' 'MPDNSEANITTADALTLLLHNQHALAAALEEVTKWISENGVESVAANAMGAMQTLDKNAQAITDAIMRLRQL' A
#
# COMPACT_ATOMS: atom_id res chain seq x y z
N MET A 1 27.38 -9.95 11.61
CA MET A 1 27.46 -10.86 10.46
C MET A 1 27.03 -10.06 9.24
N PRO A 2 27.91 -9.86 8.24
CA PRO A 2 27.63 -9.04 7.06
C PRO A 2 26.40 -9.51 6.27
N ASP A 3 26.13 -10.82 6.24
CA ASP A 3 24.97 -11.42 5.54
C ASP A 3 23.61 -10.91 6.03
N ASN A 4 23.48 -10.55 7.31
CA ASN A 4 22.21 -10.01 7.84
C ASN A 4 21.93 -8.60 7.33
N SER A 5 22.97 -7.79 7.07
CA SER A 5 22.79 -6.42 6.59
C SER A 5 22.32 -6.40 5.14
N GLU A 6 22.89 -7.25 4.28
CA GLU A 6 22.46 -7.37 2.89
C GLU A 6 21.03 -7.92 2.79
N ALA A 7 20.71 -8.95 3.58
CA ALA A 7 19.35 -9.49 3.66
C ALA A 7 18.32 -8.44 4.15
N ASN A 8 18.68 -7.61 5.14
CA ASN A 8 17.83 -6.52 5.61
C ASN A 8 17.60 -5.47 4.51
N ILE A 9 18.64 -5.09 3.77
CA ILE A 9 18.55 -4.14 2.64
C ILE A 9 17.65 -4.70 1.54
N THR A 10 17.90 -5.92 1.07
CA THR A 10 17.08 -6.55 0.02
C THR A 10 15.63 -6.68 0.45
N THR A 11 15.37 -7.01 1.72
CA THR A 11 14.00 -7.08 2.26
C THR A 11 13.35 -5.70 2.28
N ALA A 12 14.05 -4.66 2.74
CA ALA A 12 13.54 -3.29 2.76
C ALA A 12 13.25 -2.76 1.35
N ASP A 13 14.06 -3.11 0.36
CA ASP A 13 13.85 -2.73 -1.04
C ASP A 13 12.62 -3.43 -1.64
N ALA A 14 12.46 -4.73 -1.39
CA ALA A 14 11.26 -5.48 -1.79
C ALA A 14 9.98 -4.91 -1.14
N LEU A 15 10.05 -4.58 0.15
CA LEU A 15 8.94 -3.92 0.86
C LEU A 15 8.65 -2.52 0.29
N THR A 16 9.66 -1.78 -0.16
CA THR A 16 9.47 -0.47 -0.81
C THR A 16 8.68 -0.62 -2.12
N LEU A 17 8.96 -1.66 -2.91
CA LEU A 17 8.17 -1.96 -4.11
C LEU A 17 6.72 -2.32 -3.77
N LEU A 18 6.50 -3.08 -2.69
CA LEU A 18 5.16 -3.38 -2.20
C LEU A 18 4.42 -2.13 -1.69
N LEU A 19 5.12 -1.20 -1.05
CA LEU A 19 4.56 0.09 -0.64
C LEU A 19 4.08 0.89 -1.86
N HIS A 20 4.87 0.95 -2.92
CA HIS A 20 4.44 1.57 -4.18
C HIS A 20 3.18 0.90 -4.76
N ASN A 21 3.08 -0.43 -4.68
CA ASN A 21 1.87 -1.13 -5.11
C ASN A 21 0.65 -0.74 -4.28
N GLN A 22 0.78 -0.53 -2.96
CA GLN A 22 -0.33 -0.05 -2.13
C GLN A 22 -0.87 1.30 -2.63
N HIS A 23 0.03 2.25 -2.91
CA HIS A 23 -0.35 3.56 -3.42
C HIS A 23 -0.93 3.51 -4.84
N ALA A 24 -0.34 2.71 -5.73
CA ALA A 24 -0.84 2.54 -7.10
C ALA A 24 -2.24 1.92 -7.13
N LEU A 25 -2.50 0.92 -6.29
CA LEU A 25 -3.82 0.30 -6.17
C LEU A 25 -4.85 1.27 -5.57
N ALA A 26 -4.45 2.08 -4.58
CA ALA A 26 -5.34 3.08 -3.99
C ALA A 26 -5.74 4.14 -5.03
N ALA A 27 -4.79 4.66 -5.78
CA ALA A 27 -5.04 5.63 -6.85
C ALA A 27 -5.91 5.05 -7.98
N ALA A 28 -5.65 3.82 -8.41
CA ALA A 28 -6.48 3.15 -9.42
C ALA A 28 -7.91 2.93 -8.92
N LEU A 29 -8.08 2.56 -7.65
CA LEU A 29 -9.39 2.37 -7.05
C LEU A 29 -10.14 3.69 -6.89
N GLU A 30 -9.46 4.76 -6.50
CA GLU A 30 -10.04 6.11 -6.40
C GLU A 30 -10.61 6.57 -7.75
N GLU A 31 -9.83 6.42 -8.83
CA GLU A 31 -10.25 6.80 -10.19
C GLU A 31 -11.46 5.99 -10.68
N VAL A 32 -11.45 4.66 -10.47
CA VAL A 32 -12.59 3.80 -10.80
C VAL A 32 -13.83 4.17 -9.98
N THR A 33 -13.65 4.46 -8.70
CA THR A 33 -14.76 4.83 -7.80
C THR A 33 -15.39 6.14 -8.20
N LYS A 34 -14.56 7.12 -8.59
CA LYS A 34 -15.02 8.41 -9.11
C LYS A 34 -15.84 8.21 -10.39
N TRP A 35 -15.32 7.44 -11.36
CA TRP A 35 -16.03 7.14 -12.60
C TRP A 35 -17.38 6.45 -12.34
N ILE A 36 -17.44 5.47 -11.43
CA ILE A 36 -18.70 4.76 -11.11
C ILE A 36 -19.69 5.66 -10.37
N SER A 37 -19.21 6.55 -9.49
CA SER A 37 -20.07 7.46 -8.71
C SER A 37 -20.76 8.48 -9.61
N GLU A 38 -20.07 8.96 -10.66
CA GLU A 38 -20.65 9.80 -11.71
C GLU A 38 -21.76 9.09 -12.51
N ASN A 39 -21.83 7.74 -12.44
CA ASN A 39 -22.82 6.90 -13.10
C ASN A 39 -23.94 6.37 -12.16
N GLY A 40 -24.00 6.85 -10.91
CA GLY A 40 -25.17 6.67 -10.04
C GLY A 40 -25.23 5.41 -9.17
N VAL A 41 -24.11 4.71 -8.94
CA VAL A 41 -24.07 3.50 -8.09
C VAL A 41 -23.45 3.78 -6.72
N GLU A 42 -24.25 4.23 -5.76
CA GLU A 42 -23.79 4.62 -4.41
C GLU A 42 -23.16 3.45 -3.61
N SER A 43 -23.63 2.22 -3.78
CA SER A 43 -23.12 1.06 -3.03
C SER A 43 -21.66 0.71 -3.36
N VAL A 44 -21.17 1.10 -4.54
CA VAL A 44 -19.79 0.83 -4.96
C VAL A 44 -18.81 1.76 -4.23
N ALA A 45 -19.21 3.00 -3.93
CA ALA A 45 -18.37 3.95 -3.21
C ALA A 45 -18.04 3.48 -1.78
N ALA A 46 -19.02 2.91 -1.06
CA ALA A 46 -18.80 2.40 0.29
C ALA A 46 -17.79 1.22 0.33
N ASN A 47 -17.90 0.28 -0.60
CA ASN A 47 -16.96 -0.84 -0.70
C ASN A 47 -15.56 -0.36 -1.10
N ALA A 48 -15.48 0.60 -2.03
CA ALA A 48 -14.21 1.18 -2.43
C ALA A 48 -13.52 1.92 -1.28
N MET A 49 -14.25 2.68 -0.46
CA MET A 49 -13.71 3.31 0.73
C MET A 49 -13.12 2.29 1.71
N GLY A 50 -13.82 1.18 1.98
CA GLY A 50 -13.30 0.12 2.85
C GLY A 50 -12.02 -0.54 2.30
N ALA A 51 -11.94 -0.70 0.98
CA ALA A 51 -10.74 -1.20 0.33
C ALA A 51 -9.58 -0.18 0.40
N MET A 52 -9.82 1.12 0.16
CA MET A 52 -8.80 2.17 0.32
C MET A 52 -8.26 2.23 1.76
N GLN A 53 -9.14 2.15 2.77
CA GLN A 53 -8.71 2.07 4.18
C GLN A 53 -7.81 0.87 4.47
N THR A 54 -8.08 -0.27 3.84
CA THR A 54 -7.23 -1.46 3.95
C THR A 54 -5.86 -1.24 3.30
N LEU A 55 -5.84 -0.58 2.14
CA LEU A 55 -4.60 -0.26 1.44
C LEU A 55 -3.73 0.71 2.27
N ASP A 56 -4.34 1.72 2.90
CA ASP A 56 -3.66 2.68 3.78
C ASP A 56 -3.07 2.01 5.01
N LYS A 57 -3.83 1.14 5.67
CA LYS A 57 -3.35 0.38 6.83
C LYS A 57 -2.14 -0.49 6.47
N ASN A 58 -2.18 -1.13 5.30
CA ASN A 58 -1.06 -1.92 4.80
C ASN A 58 0.15 -1.03 4.46
N ALA A 59 -0.07 0.13 3.84
CA ALA A 59 1.01 1.09 3.54
C ALA A 59 1.72 1.55 4.81
N GLN A 60 0.97 1.84 5.88
CA GLN A 60 1.55 2.19 7.19
C GLN A 60 2.38 1.04 7.76
N ALA A 61 1.83 -0.17 7.82
CA ALA A 61 2.53 -1.33 8.37
C ALA A 61 3.81 -1.67 7.58
N ILE A 62 3.78 -1.54 6.26
CA ILE A 62 4.95 -1.75 5.39
C ILE A 62 6.00 -0.66 5.66
N THR A 63 5.58 0.60 5.78
CA THR A 63 6.47 1.72 6.11
C THR A 63 7.18 1.48 7.44
N ASP A 64 6.45 1.07 8.48
CA ASP A 64 7.01 0.77 9.80
C ASP A 64 8.04 -0.38 9.71
N ALA A 65 7.74 -1.42 8.93
CA ALA A 65 8.63 -2.54 8.72
C ALA A 65 9.93 -2.13 7.99
N ILE A 66 9.83 -1.28 6.96
CA ILE A 66 10.99 -0.73 6.24
C ILE A 66 11.88 0.08 7.21
N MET A 67 11.27 0.96 8.01
CA MET A 67 12.01 1.77 8.99
C MET A 67 12.74 0.89 10.00
N ARG A 68 12.08 -0.16 10.50
CA ARG A 68 12.70 -1.11 11.44
C ARG A 68 13.86 -1.87 10.81
N LEU A 69 13.72 -2.39 9.58
CA LEU A 69 14.78 -3.13 8.89
C LEU A 69 16.02 -2.27 8.63
N ARG A 70 15.82 -0.98 8.31
CA ARG A 70 16.93 -0.04 8.09
C ARG A 70 17.69 0.34 9.36
N GLN A 71 17.16 0.03 10.54
CA GLN A 71 17.80 0.26 11.84
C GLN A 71 18.56 -0.97 12.38
N LEU A 72 18.40 -2.14 11.75
CA LEU A 72 18.99 -3.43 12.17
C LEU A 72 20.26 -3.74 11.39
#